data_AF-A0A661PIL6-F1
#
_entry.id   AF-A0A661PIL6-F1
#
_cell.length_a   1.000
_cell.length_b   1.000
_cell.length_c   1.000
_cell.angle_alpha   90.00
_cell.angle_beta   90.00
_cell.angle_gamma   90.00
#
_symmetry.space_group_name_H-M   'P 1'
#
loop_
_entity.id
_entity.type
_entity.pdbx_description
1 polymer ?
#
loop_
_entity_poly.entity_id
_entity_poly.type
_entity_poly.pdbx_seq_one_letter_code
_entity_poly.pdbx_strand_id
1 'polypeptide(L)' 'GERVRIYSDAGLRAQIKARFPDSLEWPPIGLPEDYLALIAPNRAAFVRAGETLVGHGGISVEELLVPLVQIDRKDR' A
#
# COMPACT_ATOMS: atom_id res chain seq x y z
N GLY A 1 -2.53 -7.46 3.35
CA GLY A 1 -1.63 -7.56 2.17
C GLY A 1 -0.21 -7.34 2.61
N GLU A 2 0.77 -7.40 1.70
CA GLU A 2 2.18 -7.21 2.06
C GLU A 2 2.53 -5.74 2.38
N ARG A 3 1.83 -4.78 1.76
CA ARG A 3 2.04 -3.33 1.98
C ARG A 3 1.15 -2.71 3.05
N VAL A 4 0.09 -3.40 3.47
CA VAL A 4 -0.85 -2.90 4.47
C VAL A 4 -1.17 -4.00 5.47
N ARG A 5 -0.93 -3.70 6.75
CA ARG A 5 -1.35 -4.51 7.90
C ARG A 5 -2.56 -3.85 8.54
N ILE A 6 -3.56 -4.65 8.89
CA ILE A 6 -4.78 -4.19 9.54
C ILE A 6 -4.78 -4.71 10.97
N TYR A 7 -5.13 -3.83 11.90
CA TYR A 7 -5.24 -4.14 13.31
C TYR A 7 -6.63 -3.76 13.80
N SER A 8 -7.15 -4.54 14.74
CA SER A 8 -8.37 -4.23 15.49
C SER A 8 -8.08 -3.51 16.81
N ASP A 9 -6.81 -3.40 17.20
CA ASP A 9 -6.36 -2.76 18.44
C ASP A 9 -5.31 -1.66 18.15
N ALA A 10 -5.54 -0.48 18.70
CA ALA A 10 -4.68 0.68 18.50
C ALA A 10 -3.31 0.50 19.18
N GLY A 11 -3.26 -0.18 20.32
CA GLY A 11 -2.02 -0.47 21.03
C GLY A 11 -1.09 -1.36 20.21
N LEU A 12 -1.62 -2.43 19.61
CA LEU A 12 -0.88 -3.32 18.72
C LEU A 12 -0.36 -2.57 17.49
N ARG A 13 -1.20 -1.74 16.85
CA ARG A 13 -0.75 -0.92 15.72
C ARG A 13 0.39 0.02 16.10
N ALA A 14 0.27 0.70 17.24
CA ALA A 14 1.29 1.62 17.75
C ALA A 14 2.62 0.91 18.05
N GLN A 15 2.57 -0.30 18.63
CA GLN A 15 3.77 -1.11 18.86
C GLN A 15 4.51 -1.46 17.56
N ILE A 16 3.77 -1.79 16.50
CA ILE A 16 4.38 -2.09 15.20
C ILE A 16 4.89 -0.82 14.51
N LYS A 17 4.16 0.30 14.57
CA LYS A 17 4.63 1.61 14.11
C LYS A 17 5.95 2.02 14.77
N ALA A 18 6.12 1.78 16.07
CA ALA A 18 7.37 2.06 16.77
C ALA A 18 8.57 1.24 16.24
N ARG A 19 8.32 0.01 15.75
CA ARG A 19 9.35 -0.83 15.13
C ARG A 19 9.65 -0.45 13.68
N PHE A 20 8.67 0.14 12.98
CA PHE A 20 8.76 0.58 11.59
C PHE A 20 8.38 2.06 11.48
N PRO A 21 9.23 2.99 11.94
CA PRO A 21 8.88 4.41 12.11
C PRO A 21 8.48 5.10 10.80
N ASP A 22 8.92 4.60 9.65
CA ASP A 22 8.57 5.15 8.33
C ASP A 22 7.19 4.68 7.82
N SER A 23 6.57 3.71 8.48
CA SER A 23 5.21 3.27 8.14
C SER A 23 4.18 4.36 8.45
N LEU A 24 3.10 4.42 7.69
CA LEU A 24 2.04 5.42 7.85
C LEU A 24 0.86 4.81 8.62
N GLU A 25 0.52 5.42 9.75
CA GLU A 25 -0.74 5.16 10.45
C GLU A 25 -1.87 5.85 9.70
N TRP A 26 -2.58 5.11 8.86
CA TRP A 26 -3.71 5.66 8.12
C TRP A 26 -4.87 5.91 9.10
N PRO A 27 -5.42 7.13 9.17
CA PRO A 27 -6.66 7.37 9.89
C PRO A 27 -7.79 6.58 9.22
N PRO A 28 -8.85 6.14 9.92
CA PRO A 28 -9.95 5.35 9.36
C PRO A 28 -10.88 6.19 8.44
N ILE A 29 -10.30 6.96 7.51
CA ILE A 29 -11.00 7.73 6.49
C ILE A 29 -11.41 6.76 5.39
N GLY A 30 -12.73 6.60 5.20
CA GLY A 30 -13.30 5.68 4.22
C GLY A 30 -13.21 4.20 4.63
N LEU A 31 -12.91 3.92 5.90
CA LEU A 31 -12.84 2.58 6.49
C LEU A 31 -13.66 2.55 7.79
N PRO A 32 -14.08 1.37 8.28
CA PRO A 32 -14.70 1.24 9.60
C PRO A 32 -13.80 1.78 10.72
N GLU A 33 -14.40 2.23 11.83
CA GLU A 33 -13.65 2.84 12.95
C GLU A 33 -12.64 1.90 13.62
N ASP A 34 -12.94 0.60 13.64
CA ASP A 34 -12.10 -0.46 14.20
C ASP A 34 -11.10 -1.03 13.18
N TYR A 35 -11.01 -0.43 11.99
CA TYR A 35 -10.16 -0.90 10.90
C TYR A 35 -8.86 -0.07 10.83
N LEU A 36 -7.92 -0.39 11.73
CA LEU A 36 -6.73 0.42 11.94
C LEU A 36 -5.59 -0.02 11.01
N ALA A 37 -5.50 0.64 9.86
CA ALA A 37 -4.48 0.35 8.86
C ALA A 37 -3.10 0.94 9.22
N LEU A 38 -2.05 0.16 8.97
CA LEU A 38 -0.65 0.57 8.95
C LEU A 38 -0.08 0.27 7.57
N ILE A 39 0.37 1.32 6.87
CA ILE A 39 0.81 1.27 5.48
C ILE A 39 2.33 1.33 5.43
N ALA A 40 2.96 0.45 4.67
CA ALA A 40 4.40 0.50 4.44
C ALA A 40 4.79 1.79 3.67
N PRO A 41 5.99 2.35 3.88
CA PRO A 41 6.44 3.52 3.13
C PRO A 41 6.55 3.20 1.62
N ASN A 42 6.81 4.26 0.83
CA ASN A 42 6.93 4.11 -0.62
C ASN A 42 8.00 3.05 -0.99
N ARG A 43 7.68 2.19 -1.96
CA ARG A 43 8.54 1.09 -2.45
C ARG A 43 8.96 0.07 -1.38
N ALA A 44 8.22 -0.04 -0.27
CA ALA A 44 8.46 -1.00 0.79
C ALA A 44 7.24 -1.89 1.06
N ALA A 45 7.48 -3.01 1.75
CA ALA A 45 6.46 -3.95 2.19
C ALA A 45 6.87 -4.61 3.53
N PHE A 46 5.89 -5.13 4.26
CA PHE A 46 6.08 -5.89 5.50
C PHE A 46 6.41 -7.36 5.19
N VAL A 47 7.58 -7.59 4.60
CA VAL A 47 8.16 -8.89 4.23
C VAL A 47 9.53 -9.08 4.87
N ARG A 48 10.21 -10.20 4.63
CA ARG A 48 11.58 -10.38 5.15
C ARG A 48 12.58 -9.54 4.36
N ALA A 49 13.61 -9.05 5.03
CA ALA A 49 14.68 -8.30 4.37
C ALA A 49 15.36 -9.18 3.29
N GLY A 50 15.60 -8.58 2.12
CA GLY A 50 16.22 -9.27 0.98
C GLY A 50 15.23 -10.00 0.06
N GLU A 51 13.95 -10.09 0.42
CA GLU A 51 12.91 -10.61 -0.49
C GLU A 51 12.57 -9.55 -1.54
N THR A 52 12.61 -9.94 -2.82
CA THR A 52 12.14 -9.13 -3.95
C THR A 52 10.72 -9.56 -4.30
N LEU A 53 9.79 -8.61 -4.31
CA LEU A 53 8.38 -8.83 -4.61
C LEU A 53 7.88 -7.87 -5.69
N VAL A 54 6.83 -8.29 -6.39
CA VAL A 54 6.02 -7.44 -7.26
C VAL A 54 4.61 -7.42 -6.68
N GLY A 55 4.12 -6.24 -6.36
CA GLY A 55 2.79 -6.05 -5.80
C GLY A 55 2.11 -4.82 -6.39
N HIS A 56 0.81 -4.68 -6.10
CA HIS A 56 0.01 -3.54 -6.54
C HIS A 56 -1.01 -3.14 -5.44
N GLY A 57 -1.85 -2.14 -5.73
CA GLY A 57 -2.90 -1.65 -4.84
C GLY A 57 -2.49 -0.47 -3.95
N GLY A 58 -1.34 0.14 -4.19
CA GLY A 58 -0.90 1.38 -3.57
C GLY A 58 -1.27 2.62 -4.39
N ILE A 59 -1.04 3.79 -3.78
CA ILE A 59 -1.29 5.11 -4.37
C ILE A 59 -0.08 5.65 -5.17
N SER A 60 0.82 4.76 -5.61
CA SER A 60 2.00 5.19 -6.37
C SER A 60 1.58 5.64 -7.77
N VAL A 61 2.35 6.56 -8.38
CA VAL A 61 2.04 7.09 -9.72
C VAL A 61 2.08 5.95 -10.74
N GLU A 62 2.99 5.01 -10.56
CA GLU A 62 3.22 3.84 -11.40
C GLU A 62 2.06 2.83 -11.35
N GLU A 63 1.27 2.85 -10.28
CA GLU A 63 0.09 1.98 -10.13
C GLU A 63 -1.21 2.68 -10.53
N LEU A 64 -1.29 4.01 -10.36
CA LEU A 64 -2.49 4.80 -10.65
C LEU A 64 -2.57 5.23 -12.12
N LEU A 65 -1.44 5.55 -12.76
CA LEU A 65 -1.41 5.96 -14.16
C LEU A 65 -1.16 4.75 -15.03
N VAL A 66 -2.19 4.32 -15.75
CA VAL A 66 -2.10 3.20 -16.70
C VAL A 66 -2.05 3.72 -18.14
N PRO A 67 -1.23 3.11 -19.02
CA PRO A 67 -1.23 3.48 -20.43
C PRO A 67 -2.60 3.22 -21.07
N LEU A 68 -3.11 4.22 -21.78
CA LEU A 68 -4.24 4.06 -22.71
C LEU A 68 -3.68 4.04 -24.13
N VAL A 69 -3.91 2.96 -24.87
CA VAL A 69 -3.44 2.79 -26.25
C VAL A 69 -4.65 2.69 -27.18
N GLN A 70 -4.72 3.58 -28.17
CA GLN A 70 -5.67 3.50 -29.28
C GLN A 70 -4.94 3.04 -30.54
N ILE A 71 -5.53 2.09 -31.27
CA ILE A 71 -4.98 1.55 -32.51
C ILE A 71 -5.98 1.82 -33.62
N ASP A 72 -5.59 2.65 -34.59
CA ASP A 72 -6.39 2.91 -35.78
C ASP A 72 -5.92 2.05 -36.96
N ARG A 73 -6.86 1.72 -37.86
CA ARG A 73 -6.50 1.07 -39.12
C ARG A 73 -5.78 2.09 -40.01
N LYS A 74 -4.66 1.70 -40.62
CA LYS A 74 -4.11 2.45 -41.76
C LYS A 74 -5.12 2.46 -42.89
N ASP A 75 -5.43 3.65 -43.41
CA ASP A 75 -6.11 3.79 -44.69
C ASP A 75 -5.30 3.06 -45.78
N ARG A 76 -6.04 2.42 -46.68
CA ARG A 76 -5.50 1.49 -47.68
C ARG A 76 -4.82 2.22 -48.82
#